data_AF-A0A6G1FXF5-F1
#
_entry.id   AF-A0A6G1FXF5-F1
#
_cell.length_a   1.000
_cell.length_b   1.000
_cell.length_c   1.000
_cell.angle_alpha   90.00
_cell.angle_beta   90.00
_cell.angle_gamma   90.00
#
_symmetry.space_group_name_H-M   'P 1'
#
loop_
_entity.id
_entity.type
_entity.pdbx_description
1 polymer ?
#
loop_
_entity_poly.entity_id
_entity_poly.type
_entity_poly.pdbx_seq_one_letter_code
_entity_poly.pdbx_strand_id
1 'polypeptide(L)'
;MPPRGPRRHGNDLAVLVRSVPTLKTRRDWCPWMKAIETHARRVHVWDYINPDGDISPPEATFPTEDAYKAMSQFAKKKLEIDREAARVYLRPTDSLRDILKKLSSRFKPSEWQEKKFLRESHDQLLRGPKKNGPVGLANWMVQWSDFHENAKETGMTYFSDDYNLAADLIEACDLAGFKSFATCGRGRLFSADTEEERKELKFSDFIDLFCFVSNEEIVR
;
A
#
# COMPACT_ATOMS: atom_id res chain seq x y z
N MET A 1 -47.43 3.30 -14.76
CA MET A 1 -46.05 3.43 -14.23
C MET A 1 -45.12 2.61 -15.12
N PRO A 2 -44.09 3.20 -15.75
CA PRO A 2 -43.17 2.44 -16.58
C PRO A 2 -42.24 1.56 -15.72
N PRO A 3 -41.88 0.36 -16.19
CA PRO A 3 -40.98 -0.53 -15.47
C PRO A 3 -39.58 0.07 -15.38
N ARG A 4 -39.04 0.13 -14.16
CA ARG A 4 -37.65 0.57 -13.91
C ARG A 4 -36.71 -0.42 -14.59
N GLY A 5 -35.99 0.03 -15.61
CA GLY A 5 -35.01 -0.78 -16.33
C GLY A 5 -33.87 -1.29 -15.43
N PRO A 6 -33.16 -2.35 -15.86
CA PRO A 6 -32.09 -2.96 -15.08
C PRO A 6 -30.96 -1.97 -14.80
N ARG A 7 -30.61 -1.80 -13.51
CA ARG A 7 -29.46 -0.99 -13.08
C ARG A 7 -28.20 -1.56 -13.72
N ARG A 8 -27.48 -0.73 -14.49
CA ARG A 8 -26.20 -1.09 -15.09
C ARG A 8 -25.17 -1.38 -13.98
N HIS A 9 -24.67 -2.61 -13.89
CA HIS A 9 -23.56 -3.04 -13.01
C HIS A 9 -22.18 -2.46 -13.40
N GLY A 10 -22.14 -1.38 -14.20
CA GLY A 10 -20.89 -0.81 -14.74
C GLY A 10 -19.98 -0.14 -13.70
N ASN A 11 -20.43 0.09 -12.47
CA ASN A 11 -19.67 0.81 -11.45
C ASN A 11 -19.20 -0.05 -10.26
N ASP A 12 -19.61 -1.31 -10.14
CA ASP A 12 -19.26 -2.14 -8.97
C ASP A 12 -17.79 -2.59 -8.96
N LEU A 13 -17.09 -2.49 -10.10
CA LEU A 13 -15.64 -2.69 -10.17
C LEU A 13 -14.87 -1.47 -9.66
N ALA A 14 -15.31 -0.26 -10.02
CA ALA A 14 -14.68 1.00 -9.57
C ALA A 14 -14.87 1.24 -8.06
N VAL A 15 -15.99 0.78 -7.49
CA VAL A 15 -16.26 0.87 -6.03
C VAL A 15 -15.28 0.02 -5.22
N LEU A 16 -14.92 -1.18 -5.68
CA LEU A 16 -13.99 -2.06 -4.96
C LEU A 16 -12.53 -1.61 -5.06
N VAL A 17 -12.11 -1.09 -6.21
CA VAL A 17 -10.75 -0.52 -6.38
C VAL A 17 -10.51 0.64 -5.41
N ARG A 18 -11.56 1.39 -5.03
CA ARG A 18 -11.48 2.45 -4.02
C ARG A 18 -11.41 1.95 -2.57
N SER A 19 -11.76 0.68 -2.32
CA SER A 19 -11.86 0.09 -0.98
C SER A 19 -10.68 -0.81 -0.59
N VAL A 20 -9.76 -1.09 -1.52
CA VAL A 20 -8.59 -1.91 -1.21
C VAL A 20 -7.61 -1.07 -0.39
N PRO A 21 -7.31 -1.46 0.86
CA PRO A 21 -6.37 -0.73 1.70
C PRO A 21 -4.97 -0.84 1.12
N THR A 22 -4.26 0.28 1.02
CA THR A 22 -2.85 0.27 0.60
C THR A 22 -2.02 -0.45 1.67
N LEU A 23 -1.14 -1.36 1.24
CA LEU A 23 -0.21 -2.07 2.13
C LEU A 23 0.85 -1.10 2.66
N LYS A 24 0.68 -0.53 3.87
CA LYS A 24 1.72 0.26 4.57
C LYS A 24 2.59 -0.63 5.46
N THR A 25 1.93 -1.53 6.17
CA THR A 25 2.48 -2.29 7.27
C THR A 25 2.07 -3.76 7.14
N ARG A 26 2.75 -4.64 7.87
CA ARG A 26 2.36 -6.06 7.94
C ARG A 26 0.90 -6.27 8.40
N ARG A 27 0.33 -5.34 9.16
CA ARG A 27 -1.07 -5.41 9.62
C ARG A 27 -2.08 -5.14 8.50
N ASP A 28 -1.68 -4.44 7.45
CA ASP A 28 -2.53 -4.14 6.30
C ASP A 28 -2.69 -5.34 5.35
N TRP A 29 -1.84 -6.36 5.51
CA TRP A 29 -1.90 -7.59 4.73
C TRP A 29 -3.22 -8.32 4.89
N CYS A 30 -3.76 -8.44 6.11
CA CYS A 30 -5.03 -9.13 6.32
C CYS A 30 -6.20 -8.40 5.64
N PRO A 31 -6.40 -7.08 5.85
CA PRO A 31 -7.40 -6.30 5.11
C PRO A 31 -7.23 -6.34 3.58
N TRP A 32 -6.00 -6.26 3.08
CA TRP A 32 -5.69 -6.30 1.64
C TRP A 32 -5.97 -7.67 1.03
N MET A 33 -5.50 -8.75 1.67
CA MET A 33 -5.79 -10.13 1.27
C MET A 33 -7.30 -10.40 1.26
N LYS A 34 -8.01 -9.93 2.29
CA LYS A 34 -9.48 -10.05 2.34
C LYS A 34 -10.17 -9.29 1.21
N ALA A 35 -9.64 -8.13 0.80
CA ALA A 35 -10.16 -7.39 -0.34
C ALA A 35 -9.92 -8.12 -1.67
N ILE A 36 -8.74 -8.73 -1.84
CA ILE A 36 -8.43 -9.58 -2.99
C ILE A 36 -9.29 -10.84 -3.00
N GLU A 37 -9.43 -11.54 -1.88
CA GLU A 37 -10.31 -12.69 -1.73
C GLU A 37 -11.75 -12.32 -2.08
N THR A 38 -12.28 -11.24 -1.51
CA THR A 38 -13.63 -10.76 -1.78
C THR A 38 -13.83 -10.49 -3.27
N HIS A 39 -12.86 -9.85 -3.93
CA HIS A 39 -12.92 -9.61 -5.36
C HIS A 39 -12.83 -10.91 -6.17
N ALA A 40 -11.87 -11.76 -5.86
CA ALA A 40 -11.62 -13.03 -6.54
C ALA A 40 -12.82 -13.97 -6.43
N ARG A 41 -13.48 -14.04 -5.27
CA ARG A 41 -14.73 -14.79 -5.07
C ARG A 41 -15.86 -14.22 -5.93
N ARG A 42 -15.96 -12.89 -6.02
CA ARG A 42 -16.98 -12.22 -6.84
C ARG A 42 -16.80 -12.47 -8.33
N VAL A 43 -15.56 -12.55 -8.81
CA VAL A 43 -15.26 -12.91 -10.21
C VAL A 43 -15.05 -14.42 -10.39
N HIS A 44 -15.40 -15.21 -9.37
CA HIS A 44 -15.37 -16.68 -9.40
C HIS A 44 -14.00 -17.30 -9.75
N VAL A 45 -12.90 -16.61 -9.43
CA VAL A 45 -11.53 -17.11 -9.62
C VAL A 45 -10.85 -17.57 -8.33
N TRP A 46 -11.41 -17.25 -7.14
CA TRP A 46 -10.76 -17.57 -5.87
C TRP A 46 -10.48 -19.05 -5.67
N ASP A 47 -11.43 -19.91 -6.06
CA ASP A 47 -11.30 -21.35 -5.94
C ASP A 47 -10.13 -21.91 -6.78
N TYR A 48 -9.62 -21.14 -7.75
CA TYR A 48 -8.46 -21.49 -8.57
C TYR A 48 -7.12 -20.96 -8.04
N ILE A 49 -7.15 -19.94 -7.19
CA ILE A 49 -5.94 -19.21 -6.75
C ILE A 49 -5.76 -19.21 -5.24
N ASN A 50 -6.60 -19.93 -4.50
CA ASN A 50 -6.57 -19.97 -3.04
C ASN A 50 -5.23 -20.54 -2.56
N PRO A 51 -4.35 -19.73 -1.96
CA PRO A 51 -3.02 -20.17 -1.55
C PRO A 51 -3.05 -21.14 -0.37
N ASP A 52 -4.12 -21.10 0.42
CA ASP A 52 -4.34 -21.97 1.58
C ASP A 52 -5.13 -23.24 1.21
N GLY A 53 -5.49 -23.40 -0.06
CA GLY A 53 -6.19 -24.58 -0.55
C GLY A 53 -5.20 -25.71 -0.86
N ASP A 54 -5.44 -26.91 -0.33
CA ASP A 54 -4.64 -28.13 -0.57
C ASP A 54 -4.76 -28.71 -1.99
N ILE A 55 -5.35 -27.98 -2.94
CA ILE A 55 -5.91 -28.56 -4.16
C ILE A 55 -5.30 -27.89 -5.38
N SER A 56 -4.64 -28.70 -6.22
CA SER A 56 -4.46 -28.37 -7.64
C SER A 56 -5.86 -28.11 -8.19
N PRO A 57 -6.19 -26.87 -8.59
CA PRO A 57 -7.57 -26.46 -8.73
C PRO A 57 -8.28 -27.42 -9.68
N PRO A 58 -9.46 -27.95 -9.30
CA PRO A 58 -10.16 -28.88 -10.17
C PRO A 58 -10.29 -28.25 -11.54
N GLU A 59 -9.95 -29.03 -12.57
CA GLU A 59 -10.03 -28.61 -13.96
C GLU A 59 -11.40 -27.96 -14.15
N ALA A 60 -11.43 -26.71 -14.63
CA ALA A 60 -12.63 -25.88 -14.62
C ALA A 60 -13.80 -26.64 -15.26
N THR A 61 -14.69 -27.22 -14.45
CA THR A 61 -15.83 -27.97 -14.96
C THR A 61 -16.88 -26.98 -15.43
N PHE A 62 -16.86 -26.70 -16.74
CA PHE A 62 -17.93 -25.97 -17.37
C PHE A 62 -19.25 -26.76 -17.18
N PRO A 63 -20.39 -26.07 -16.96
CA PRO A 63 -21.67 -26.75 -16.95
C PRO A 63 -21.82 -27.56 -18.24
N THR A 64 -22.25 -28.82 -18.11
CA THR A 64 -22.59 -29.63 -19.28
C THR A 64 -23.63 -28.90 -20.13
N GLU A 65 -23.70 -29.22 -21.43
CA GLU A 65 -24.61 -28.50 -22.32
C GLU A 65 -26.07 -28.59 -21.85
N ASP A 66 -26.45 -29.72 -21.25
CA ASP A 66 -27.79 -29.94 -20.67
C ASP A 66 -28.00 -29.10 -19.40
N ALA A 67 -27.00 -29.03 -18.51
CA ALA A 67 -27.04 -28.16 -17.34
C ALA A 67 -27.12 -26.68 -17.76
N TYR A 68 -26.35 -26.27 -18.76
CA TYR A 68 -26.43 -24.92 -19.32
C TYR A 68 -27.80 -24.65 -19.91
N LYS A 69 -28.38 -25.57 -20.70
CA LYS A 69 -29.73 -25.43 -21.27
C LYS A 69 -30.79 -25.25 -20.18
N ALA A 70 -30.69 -26.00 -19.08
CA ALA A 70 -31.58 -25.93 -17.92
C ALA A 70 -31.45 -24.64 -17.07
N MET A 71 -30.35 -23.89 -17.21
CA MET A 71 -30.17 -22.64 -16.47
C MET A 71 -31.15 -21.55 -16.93
N SER A 72 -31.60 -20.73 -15.96
CA SER A 72 -32.37 -19.53 -16.24
C SER A 72 -31.55 -18.55 -17.10
N GLN A 73 -32.24 -17.68 -17.85
CA GLN A 73 -31.56 -16.66 -18.67
C GLN A 73 -30.65 -15.75 -17.83
N PHE A 74 -31.04 -15.44 -16.60
CA PHE A 74 -30.22 -14.67 -15.66
C PHE A 74 -28.94 -15.41 -15.28
N ALA A 75 -29.04 -16.71 -14.96
CA ALA A 75 -27.90 -17.53 -14.60
C ALA A 75 -26.95 -17.73 -15.79
N LYS A 76 -27.46 -17.90 -17.02
CA LYS A 76 -26.67 -17.95 -18.25
C LYS A 76 -25.88 -16.65 -18.47
N LYS A 77 -26.57 -15.50 -18.35
CA LYS A 77 -25.94 -14.19 -18.49
C LYS A 77 -24.89 -13.92 -17.42
N LYS A 78 -25.14 -14.35 -16.18
CA LYS A 78 -24.17 -14.27 -15.10
C LYS A 78 -22.93 -15.12 -15.40
N LEU A 79 -23.12 -16.38 -15.79
CA LEU A 79 -22.03 -17.29 -16.16
C LEU A 79 -21.18 -16.74 -17.32
N GLU A 80 -21.79 -16.09 -18.30
CA GLU A 80 -21.09 -15.47 -19.42
C GLU A 80 -20.25 -14.27 -18.99
N ILE A 81 -20.76 -13.43 -18.09
CA ILE A 81 -20.01 -12.33 -17.46
C ILE A 81 -18.83 -12.89 -16.65
N ASP A 82 -19.06 -13.95 -15.86
CA ASP A 82 -18.04 -14.58 -15.04
C ASP A 82 -16.96 -15.24 -15.91
N ARG A 83 -17.35 -15.87 -17.02
CA ARG A 83 -16.43 -16.46 -18.01
C ARG A 83 -15.56 -15.42 -18.68
N GLU A 84 -16.14 -14.28 -19.04
CA GLU A 84 -15.40 -13.18 -19.66
C GLU A 84 -14.46 -12.52 -18.65
N ALA A 85 -14.90 -12.35 -17.39
CA ALA A 85 -14.04 -11.89 -16.32
C ALA A 85 -12.88 -12.88 -16.07
N ALA A 86 -13.14 -14.18 -15.98
CA ALA A 86 -12.13 -15.21 -15.79
C ALA A 86 -11.12 -15.23 -16.94
N ARG A 87 -11.54 -15.08 -18.20
CA ARG A 87 -10.63 -15.03 -19.36
C ARG A 87 -9.62 -13.87 -19.30
N VAL A 88 -9.98 -12.76 -18.68
CA VAL A 88 -9.07 -11.62 -18.48
C VAL A 88 -7.93 -11.99 -17.52
N TYR A 89 -8.17 -12.88 -16.56
CA TYR A 89 -7.23 -13.21 -15.49
C TYR A 89 -6.54 -14.56 -15.62
N LEU A 90 -7.22 -15.54 -16.21
CA LEU A 90 -6.82 -16.94 -16.28
C LEU A 90 -6.58 -17.30 -17.74
N ARG A 91 -5.34 -17.12 -18.23
CA ARG A 91 -4.91 -17.82 -19.45
C ARG A 91 -4.46 -19.22 -19.07
N PRO A 92 -4.68 -20.22 -19.93
CA PRO A 92 -4.26 -21.60 -19.65
C PRO A 92 -2.76 -21.77 -19.37
N THR A 93 -1.94 -20.82 -19.83
CA THR A 93 -0.48 -20.84 -19.67
C THR A 93 0.00 -20.02 -18.47
N ASP A 94 -0.87 -19.31 -17.77
CA ASP A 94 -0.46 -18.48 -16.64
C ASP A 94 -0.15 -19.36 -15.43
N SER A 95 1.01 -19.16 -14.81
CA SER A 95 1.27 -19.73 -13.49
C SER A 95 0.44 -19.00 -12.42
N LEU A 96 0.29 -19.61 -11.24
CA LEU A 96 -0.34 -18.96 -10.09
C LEU A 96 0.31 -17.59 -9.78
N ARG A 97 1.64 -17.50 -9.91
CA ARG A 97 2.38 -16.25 -9.74
C ARG A 97 1.99 -15.20 -10.79
N ASP A 98 1.77 -15.60 -12.04
CA ASP A 98 1.34 -14.68 -13.10
C ASP A 98 -0.08 -14.16 -12.86
N ILE A 99 -0.98 -15.03 -12.40
CA ILE A 99 -2.36 -14.66 -12.06
C ILE A 99 -2.37 -13.67 -10.90
N LEU A 100 -1.62 -13.94 -9.82
CA LEU A 100 -1.47 -13.02 -8.69
C LEU A 100 -0.84 -11.69 -9.14
N LYS A 101 0.14 -11.70 -10.04
CA LYS A 101 0.74 -10.49 -10.60
C LYS A 101 -0.27 -9.67 -11.41
N LYS A 102 -1.15 -10.31 -12.19
CA LYS A 102 -2.22 -9.61 -12.93
C LYS A 102 -3.25 -9.00 -11.99
N LEU A 103 -3.63 -9.74 -10.94
CA LEU A 103 -4.54 -9.23 -9.92
C LEU A 103 -3.92 -8.05 -9.17
N SER A 104 -2.70 -8.19 -8.66
CA SER A 104 -2.01 -7.13 -7.93
C SER A 104 -1.78 -5.89 -8.78
N SER A 105 -1.44 -6.05 -10.06
CA SER A 105 -1.27 -4.91 -10.99
C SER A 105 -2.56 -4.10 -11.18
N ARG A 106 -3.73 -4.73 -11.09
CA ARG A 106 -5.03 -4.04 -11.19
C ARG A 106 -5.43 -3.33 -9.90
N PHE A 107 -4.88 -3.79 -8.77
CA PHE A 107 -5.03 -3.16 -7.45
C PHE A 107 -3.87 -2.25 -7.09
N LYS A 108 -2.89 -2.06 -8.01
CA LYS A 108 -1.85 -1.05 -7.82
C LYS A 108 -2.56 0.29 -7.67
N PRO A 109 -2.30 1.05 -6.59
CA PRO A 109 -2.89 2.37 -6.45
C PRO A 109 -2.51 3.21 -7.68
N SER A 110 -3.40 4.07 -8.13
CA SER A 110 -3.03 5.02 -9.18
C SER A 110 -1.92 5.94 -8.68
N GLU A 111 -1.13 6.51 -9.58
CA GLU A 111 -0.05 7.45 -9.23
C GLU A 111 -0.56 8.59 -8.32
N TRP A 112 -1.78 9.08 -8.57
CA TRP A 112 -2.43 10.07 -7.72
C TRP A 112 -2.73 9.54 -6.31
N GLN A 113 -3.19 8.28 -6.18
CA GLN A 113 -3.43 7.64 -4.89
C GLN A 113 -2.12 7.43 -4.12
N GLU A 114 -1.05 6.99 -4.80
CA GLU A 114 0.29 6.85 -4.21
C GLU A 114 0.81 8.20 -3.69
N LYS A 115 0.73 9.25 -4.50
CA LYS A 115 1.12 10.62 -4.12
C LYS A 115 0.30 11.16 -2.94
N LYS A 116 -1.02 10.98 -2.98
CA LYS A 116 -1.91 11.42 -1.90
C LYS A 116 -1.55 10.72 -0.59
N PHE A 117 -1.34 9.42 -0.66
CA PHE A 117 -0.99 8.60 0.49
C PHE A 117 0.36 8.96 1.09
N LEU A 118 1.37 9.26 0.26
CA LEU A 118 2.66 9.74 0.75
C LEU A 118 2.51 11.06 1.47
N ARG A 119 1.77 12.03 0.91
CA ARG A 119 1.48 13.30 1.60
C ARG A 119 0.80 13.09 2.95
N GLU A 120 -0.23 12.26 3.01
CA GLU A 120 -0.93 11.96 4.26
C GLU A 120 0.00 11.27 5.28
N SER A 121 0.93 10.43 4.82
CA SER A 121 1.91 9.76 5.69
C SER A 121 2.96 10.74 6.21
N HIS A 122 3.44 11.66 5.36
CA HIS A 122 4.33 12.75 5.74
C HIS A 122 3.69 13.70 6.75
N ASP A 123 2.46 14.13 6.51
CA ASP A 123 1.67 14.96 7.44
C ASP A 123 1.49 14.26 8.79
N GLN A 124 1.35 12.92 8.80
CA GLN A 124 1.26 12.15 10.03
C GLN A 124 2.60 12.09 10.77
N LEU A 125 3.71 11.94 10.03
CA LEU A 125 5.06 11.91 10.59
C LEU A 125 5.44 13.25 11.23
N LEU A 126 5.10 14.37 10.60
CA LEU A 126 5.34 15.73 11.12
C LEU A 126 4.64 16.01 12.45
N ARG A 127 3.53 15.31 12.76
CA ARG A 127 2.81 15.46 14.04
C ARG A 127 3.53 14.83 15.23
N GLY A 128 4.62 14.10 14.99
CA GLY A 128 5.40 13.47 16.05
C GLY A 128 4.88 12.09 16.49
N PRO A 129 5.57 11.45 17.44
CA PRO A 129 5.21 10.15 17.96
C PRO A 129 3.94 10.23 18.82
N LYS A 130 3.16 9.14 18.89
CA LYS A 130 1.98 9.07 19.76
C LYS A 130 2.41 9.11 21.23
N LYS A 131 1.85 10.05 22.00
CA LYS A 131 2.28 10.44 23.36
C LYS A 131 2.28 9.36 24.46
N ASN A 132 1.79 8.14 24.20
CA ASN A 132 1.49 7.16 25.26
C ASN A 132 2.25 5.82 25.16
N GLY A 133 3.49 5.78 24.68
CA GLY A 133 4.31 4.58 24.88
C GLY A 133 5.77 4.68 24.41
N PRO A 134 6.73 4.05 25.12
CA PRO A 134 8.15 4.01 24.74
C PRO A 134 8.39 3.30 23.38
N VAL A 135 7.51 2.37 23.00
CA VAL A 135 7.48 1.77 21.64
C VAL A 135 7.14 2.81 20.56
N GLY A 136 6.53 3.93 20.94
CA GLY A 136 6.07 4.98 20.03
C GLY A 136 7.21 5.70 19.32
N LEU A 137 8.35 5.92 19.98
CA LEU A 137 9.47 6.67 19.41
C LEU A 137 10.30 5.84 18.43
N ALA A 138 10.75 4.65 18.85
CA ALA A 138 11.47 3.73 17.96
C ALA A 138 10.65 3.38 16.72
N ASN A 139 9.35 3.10 16.91
CA ASN A 139 8.43 2.85 15.81
C ASN A 139 8.18 4.09 14.92
N TRP A 140 8.31 5.30 15.47
CA TRP A 140 8.21 6.54 14.68
C TRP A 140 9.44 6.75 13.81
N MET A 141 10.64 6.46 14.30
CA MET A 141 11.87 6.48 13.49
C MET A 141 11.86 5.44 12.37
N VAL A 142 11.36 4.22 12.65
CA VAL A 142 11.15 3.21 11.61
C VAL A 142 10.18 3.73 10.54
N GLN A 143 9.09 4.40 10.92
CA GLN A 143 8.15 4.97 9.95
C GLN A 143 8.79 6.05 9.06
N TRP A 144 9.70 6.88 9.60
CA TRP A 144 10.46 7.84 8.80
C TRP A 144 11.37 7.14 7.77
N SER A 145 12.06 6.08 8.18
CA SER A 145 12.90 5.27 7.28
C SER A 145 12.07 4.62 6.17
N ASP A 146 10.99 3.93 6.54
CA ASP A 146 10.06 3.29 5.59
C ASP A 146 9.47 4.33 4.63
N PHE A 147 9.11 5.52 5.14
CA PHE A 147 8.58 6.60 4.31
C PHE A 147 9.59 7.07 3.27
N HIS A 148 10.85 7.24 3.65
CA HIS A 148 11.92 7.67 2.76
C HIS A 148 12.17 6.67 1.62
N GLU A 149 12.21 5.37 1.93
CA GLU A 149 12.36 4.33 0.92
C GLU A 149 11.17 4.33 -0.06
N ASN A 150 9.95 4.40 0.45
CA ASN A 150 8.73 4.48 -0.37
C ASN A 150 8.70 5.75 -1.25
N ALA A 151 9.19 6.89 -0.73
CA ALA A 151 9.29 8.13 -1.49
C ALA A 151 10.29 8.03 -2.65
N LYS A 152 11.41 7.34 -2.45
CA LYS A 152 12.42 7.07 -3.50
C LYS A 152 11.84 6.19 -4.61
N GLU A 153 11.10 5.14 -4.26
CA GLU A 153 10.49 4.24 -5.24
C GLU A 153 9.42 4.91 -6.12
N THR A 154 8.71 5.88 -5.59
CA THR A 154 7.61 6.59 -6.29
C THR A 154 8.07 7.78 -7.13
N GLY A 155 9.36 8.14 -7.07
CA GLY A 155 9.92 9.27 -7.83
C GLY A 155 9.42 10.63 -7.37
N MET A 156 8.94 10.75 -6.12
CA MET A 156 8.55 12.03 -5.53
C MET A 156 9.78 12.84 -5.11
N THR A 157 10.30 13.64 -6.04
CA THR A 157 11.58 14.38 -5.90
C THR A 157 11.75 15.10 -4.58
N TYR A 158 10.71 15.76 -4.07
CA TYR A 158 10.76 16.48 -2.80
C TYR A 158 10.99 15.56 -1.60
N PHE A 159 10.25 14.44 -1.50
CA PHE A 159 10.34 13.51 -0.37
C PHE A 159 11.52 12.52 -0.50
N SER A 160 12.07 12.37 -1.70
CA SER A 160 13.26 11.55 -1.96
C SER A 160 14.58 12.28 -1.69
N ASP A 161 14.52 13.59 -1.46
CA ASP A 161 15.69 14.42 -1.18
C ASP A 161 16.08 14.29 0.30
N ASP A 162 17.27 13.74 0.55
CA ASP A 162 17.78 13.44 1.89
C ASP A 162 17.86 14.72 2.78
N TYR A 163 18.18 15.89 2.18
CA TYR A 163 18.28 17.17 2.89
C TYR A 163 16.91 17.68 3.34
N ASN A 164 15.94 17.74 2.44
CA ASN A 164 14.58 18.20 2.76
C ASN A 164 13.94 17.31 3.82
N LEU A 165 14.10 15.99 3.68
CA LEU A 165 13.53 15.05 4.63
C LEU A 165 14.19 15.13 6.01
N ALA A 166 15.51 15.36 6.07
CA ALA A 166 16.21 15.61 7.33
C ALA A 166 15.73 16.90 8.00
N ALA A 167 15.49 17.97 7.24
CA ALA A 167 14.95 19.22 7.76
C ALA A 167 13.55 19.03 8.37
N ASP A 168 12.67 18.30 7.67
CA ASP A 168 11.33 17.97 8.15
C ASP A 168 11.36 17.12 9.42
N LEU A 169 12.24 16.12 9.49
CA LEU A 169 12.44 15.29 10.70
C LEU A 169 12.87 16.15 11.89
N ILE A 170 13.81 17.08 11.67
CA ILE A 170 14.31 17.99 12.71
C ILE A 170 13.21 18.91 13.22
N GLU A 171 12.39 19.46 12.33
CA GLU A 171 11.23 20.27 12.71
C GLU A 171 10.21 19.46 13.50
N ALA A 172 9.87 18.26 13.04
CA ALA A 172 8.94 17.37 13.73
C ALA A 172 9.45 16.99 15.13
N CYS A 173 10.76 16.73 15.27
CA CYS A 173 11.39 16.46 16.55
C CYS A 173 11.34 17.66 17.50
N ASP A 174 11.55 18.88 17.00
CA ASP A 174 11.45 20.10 17.82
C ASP A 174 10.02 20.31 18.33
N LEU A 175 9.02 20.15 17.45
CA LEU A 175 7.60 20.23 17.80
C LEU A 175 7.18 19.14 18.81
N ALA A 176 7.78 17.96 18.73
CA ALA A 176 7.55 16.87 19.66
C ALA A 176 8.32 17.01 21.00
N GLY A 177 9.18 18.02 21.13
CA GLY A 177 9.91 18.34 22.36
C GLY A 177 11.33 17.77 22.44
N PHE A 178 11.85 17.13 21.39
CA PHE A 178 13.20 16.57 21.32
C PHE A 178 14.25 17.63 20.96
N LYS A 179 14.40 18.64 21.83
CA LYS A 179 15.21 19.84 21.57
C LYS A 179 16.70 19.57 21.35
N SER A 180 17.27 18.60 22.07
CA SER A 180 18.69 18.25 21.93
C SER A 180 18.99 17.73 20.54
N PHE A 181 18.19 16.77 20.06
CA PHE A 181 18.30 16.29 18.68
C PHE A 181 18.06 17.41 17.67
N ALA A 182 17.00 18.21 17.83
CA ALA A 182 16.71 19.30 16.89
C ALA A 182 17.87 20.29 16.77
N THR A 183 18.56 20.58 17.88
CA THR A 183 19.74 21.46 17.90
C THR A 183 20.94 20.81 17.19
N CYS A 184 21.27 19.55 17.54
CA CYS A 184 22.37 18.82 16.92
C CYS A 184 22.14 18.61 15.41
N GLY A 185 20.93 18.21 15.03
CA GLY A 185 20.51 18.01 13.66
C GLY A 185 20.58 19.30 12.84
N ARG A 186 20.10 20.43 13.37
CA ARG A 186 20.25 21.75 12.73
C ARG A 186 21.72 22.08 12.50
N GLY A 187 22.57 21.89 13.50
CA GLY A 187 24.01 22.13 13.35
C GLY A 187 24.61 21.34 12.18
N ARG A 188 24.23 20.06 12.04
CA ARG A 188 24.67 19.20 10.94
C ARG A 188 24.11 19.63 9.57
N LEU A 189 22.85 20.05 9.51
CA LEU A 189 22.26 20.62 8.29
C LEU A 189 22.94 21.92 7.89
N PHE A 190 23.21 22.81 8.84
CA PHE A 190 23.88 24.08 8.60
C PHE A 190 25.35 23.92 8.19
N SER A 191 26.02 22.83 8.57
CA SER A 191 27.39 22.58 8.09
C SER A 191 27.46 22.20 6.60
N ALA A 192 26.32 21.90 5.95
CA ALA A 192 26.25 21.63 4.51
C ALA A 192 25.85 22.91 3.75
N ASP A 193 26.78 23.86 3.69
CA ASP A 193 26.54 25.18 3.11
C ASP A 193 26.51 25.15 1.58
N THR A 194 27.19 24.20 0.95
CA THR A 194 27.26 24.00 -0.51
C THR A 194 26.26 22.97 -1.03
N GLU A 195 25.95 22.99 -2.33
CA GLU A 195 25.07 21.98 -2.95
C GLU A 195 25.71 20.59 -2.95
N GLU A 196 27.03 20.53 -3.10
CA GLU A 196 27.83 19.30 -3.06
C GLU A 196 27.76 18.65 -1.67
N GLU A 197 28.00 19.40 -0.60
CA GLU A 197 27.89 18.89 0.77
C GLU A 197 26.47 18.41 1.09
N ARG A 198 25.44 19.09 0.59
CA ARG A 198 24.05 18.65 0.78
C ARG A 198 23.75 17.31 0.10
N LYS A 199 24.36 17.02 -1.04
CA LYS A 199 24.21 15.72 -1.75
C LYS A 199 24.91 14.58 -1.01
N GLU A 200 25.95 14.90 -0.24
CA GLU A 200 26.66 13.90 0.57
C GLU A 200 25.87 13.49 1.81
N LEU A 201 24.99 14.36 2.32
CA LEU A 201 24.11 14.01 3.44
C LEU A 201 23.24 12.79 3.09
N LYS A 202 23.10 11.91 4.07
CA LYS A 202 22.20 10.76 4.02
C LYS A 202 21.19 10.88 5.14
N PHE A 203 19.92 10.69 4.81
CA PHE A 203 18.85 10.73 5.81
C PHE A 203 19.06 9.67 6.92
N SER A 204 19.65 8.52 6.59
CA SER A 204 20.03 7.48 7.56
C SER A 204 20.91 8.02 8.69
N ASP A 205 21.83 8.92 8.38
CA ASP A 205 22.74 9.48 9.38
C ASP A 205 22.01 10.34 10.42
N PHE A 206 20.88 10.95 10.04
CA PHE A 206 20.03 11.70 10.95
C PHE A 206 19.18 10.79 11.82
N ILE A 207 18.75 9.64 11.29
CA ILE A 207 18.08 8.59 12.08
C ILE A 207 19.05 8.02 13.12
N ASP A 208 20.30 7.73 12.73
CA ASP A 208 21.33 7.23 13.64
C ASP A 208 21.70 8.28 14.71
N LEU A 209 21.85 9.55 14.31
CA LEU A 209 22.07 10.66 15.24
C LEU A 209 20.92 10.79 16.24
N PHE A 210 19.67 10.63 15.78
CA PHE A 210 18.50 10.66 16.67
C PHE A 210 18.56 9.55 17.71
N CYS A 211 18.84 8.32 17.27
CA CYS A 211 18.93 7.16 18.15
C CYS A 211 20.06 7.32 19.17
N PHE A 212 21.20 7.89 18.76
CA PHE A 212 22.31 8.20 19.65
C PHE A 212 21.93 9.22 20.73
N VAL A 213 21.40 10.38 20.35
CA VAL A 213 21.04 11.47 21.28
C VAL A 213 19.93 11.02 22.25
N SER A 214 18.93 10.30 21.74
CA SER A 214 17.81 9.83 22.58
C SER A 214 18.25 8.82 23.63
N ASN A 215 19.23 7.96 23.31
CA ASN A 215 19.78 7.02 24.28
C ASN A 215 20.55 7.73 25.40
N GLU A 216 21.27 8.81 25.10
CA GLU A 216 21.96 9.60 26.12
C GLU A 216 21.00 10.31 27.08
N GLU A 217 19.85 10.78 26.58
CA GLU A 217 18.84 11.46 27.41
C GLU A 217 18.09 10.49 28.34
N ILE A 218 17.89 9.23 27.93
CA ILE A 218 17.23 8.20 28.75
C ILE A 218 18.13 7.74 29.91
N VAL A 219 19.45 7.80 29.75
CA VAL A 219 20.42 7.32 30.75
C VAL A 219 20.70 8.36 31.85
N ARG A 220 20.32 9.63 31.64
CA ARG A 220 20.50 10.73 32.60
C ARG A 220 19.27 10.95 33.48
#